data_AF-W7JEW5-F1
#
_entry.id   AF-W7JEW5-F1
#
_cell.length_a   1.000
_cell.length_b   1.000
_cell.length_c   1.000
_cell.angle_alpha   90.00
_cell.angle_beta   90.00
_cell.angle_gamma   90.00
#
_symmetry.space_group_name_H-M   'P 1'
#
loop_
_entity.id
_entity.type
_entity.pdbx_description
1 polymer ?
#
loop_
_entity_poly.entity_id
_entity_poly.type
_entity_poly.pdbx_seq_one_letter_code
_entity_poly.pdbx_strand_id
1 'polypeptide(L)'
;MATPEEIRRRVENTDTARSARRAAAAQRVGDLAARRTVIVEQLRDVERELGDVLTEAQDVIGVEELAKFTDLNVEDLTGWLAARKSTRSKRGKATRASGGRGGARRTSEPGTPAAENTGDPSGQAPVTAVQEGPERLVARVS
;
A
#
# COMPACT_ATOMS: atom_id res chain seq x y z
N MET A 1 -0.50 43.42 22.51
CA MET A 1 0.07 42.40 21.59
C MET A 1 0.33 41.14 22.39
N ALA A 2 0.36 39.96 21.75
CA ALA A 2 0.93 38.75 22.34
C ALA A 2 2.46 38.88 22.43
N THR A 3 3.10 38.26 23.42
CA THR A 3 4.57 38.25 23.52
C THR A 3 5.18 37.17 22.61
N PRO A 4 6.46 37.26 22.21
CA PRO A 4 7.11 36.24 21.38
C PRO A 4 7.02 34.82 21.97
N GLU A 5 7.16 34.67 23.30
CA GLU A 5 7.04 33.38 23.98
C GLU A 5 5.60 32.84 23.93
N GLU A 6 4.60 33.71 24.03
CA GLU A 6 3.21 33.31 23.91
C GLU A 6 2.89 32.83 22.48
N ILE A 7 3.47 33.48 21.46
CA ILE A 7 3.35 33.06 20.05
C ILE A 7 4.01 31.69 19.86
N ARG A 8 5.25 31.48 20.35
CA ARG A 8 5.95 30.19 20.29
C ARG A 8 5.11 29.08 20.92
N ARG A 9 4.65 29.27 22.16
CA ARG A 9 3.84 28.29 22.90
C ARG A 9 2.51 27.98 22.21
N ARG A 10 1.87 28.97 21.58
CA ARG A 10 0.65 28.76 20.77
C ARG A 10 0.92 27.92 19.52
N VAL A 11 2.05 28.14 18.83
CA VAL A 11 2.46 27.33 17.66
C VAL A 11 2.81 25.91 18.07
N GLU A 12 3.64 25.73 19.10
CA GLU A 12 4.07 24.44 19.63
C GLU A 12 2.87 23.56 20.02
N ASN A 13 1.98 24.07 20.89
CA ASN A 13 0.75 23.38 21.28
C ASN A 13 -0.11 22.96 20.07
N THR A 14 -0.16 23.80 19.03
CA THR A 14 -0.94 23.54 17.81
C THR A 14 -0.31 22.42 16.97
N ASP A 15 1.02 22.39 16.83
CA ASP A 15 1.69 21.32 16.10
C ASP A 15 1.74 20.01 16.89
N THR A 16 1.91 20.03 18.21
CA THR A 16 1.73 18.84 19.07
C THR A 16 0.34 18.25 18.91
N ALA A 17 -0.72 19.07 18.92
CA ALA A 17 -2.08 18.61 18.69
C ALA A 17 -2.30 18.05 17.26
N ARG A 18 -1.62 18.61 16.25
CA ARG A 18 -1.67 18.14 14.86
C ARG A 18 -0.91 16.83 14.66
N SER A 19 0.30 16.72 15.19
CA SER A 19 1.17 15.55 15.07
C SER A 19 0.60 14.36 15.85
N ALA A 20 0.06 14.57 17.06
CA ALA A 20 -0.66 13.53 17.80
C ALA A 20 -1.86 12.98 17.02
N ARG A 21 -2.66 13.84 16.38
CA ARG A 21 -3.78 13.41 15.51
C ARG A 21 -3.31 12.63 14.29
N ARG A 22 -2.20 13.05 13.66
CA ARG A 22 -1.57 12.32 12.53
C ARG A 22 -1.07 10.94 12.95
N ALA A 23 -0.36 10.84 14.07
CA ALA A 23 0.11 9.57 14.62
C ALA A 23 -1.05 8.63 14.95
N ALA A 24 -2.10 9.12 15.63
CA ALA A 24 -3.29 8.34 15.97
C ALA A 24 -4.16 7.96 14.76
N ALA A 25 -3.95 8.56 13.59
CA ALA A 25 -4.55 8.14 12.32
C ALA A 25 -3.66 7.09 11.62
N ALA A 26 -2.35 7.36 11.52
CA ALA A 26 -1.38 6.45 10.91
C ALA A 26 -1.34 5.08 11.61
N GLN A 27 -1.36 5.06 12.95
CA GLN A 27 -1.42 3.83 13.74
C GLN A 27 -2.65 2.99 13.36
N ARG A 28 -3.85 3.58 13.39
CA ARG A 28 -5.11 2.88 13.05
C ARG A 28 -5.14 2.37 11.60
N VAL A 29 -4.56 3.11 10.65
CA VAL A 29 -4.41 2.63 9.26
C VAL A 29 -3.43 1.46 9.18
N GLY A 30 -2.31 1.51 9.90
CA GLY A 30 -1.36 0.40 10.00
C GLY A 30 -1.97 -0.86 10.62
N ASP A 31 -2.68 -0.72 11.74
CA ASP A 31 -3.38 -1.82 12.42
C ASP A 31 -4.43 -2.48 11.51
N LEU A 32 -5.21 -1.68 10.79
CA LEU A 32 -6.20 -2.18 9.83
C LEU A 32 -5.55 -2.84 8.61
N ALA A 33 -4.45 -2.29 8.09
CA ALA A 33 -3.70 -2.88 6.99
C ALA A 33 -3.10 -4.24 7.38
N ALA A 34 -2.49 -4.34 8.57
CA ALA A 34 -1.96 -5.60 9.10
C ALA A 34 -3.06 -6.67 9.26
N ARG A 35 -4.21 -6.30 9.84
CA ARG A 35 -5.39 -7.20 9.94
C ARG A 35 -5.90 -7.63 8.56
N ARG A 36 -5.97 -6.71 7.59
CA ARG A 36 -6.38 -7.02 6.22
C ARG A 36 -5.44 -8.04 5.57
N THR A 37 -4.12 -7.92 5.76
CA THR A 37 -3.17 -8.90 5.23
C THR A 37 -3.43 -10.29 5.80
N VAL A 38 -3.61 -10.43 7.12
CA VAL A 38 -3.93 -11.71 7.76
C VAL A 38 -5.23 -12.32 7.19
N ILE A 39 -6.29 -11.52 7.07
CA ILE A 39 -7.58 -11.97 6.51
C ILE A 39 -7.44 -12.38 5.04
N VAL A 40 -6.60 -11.70 4.25
CA VAL A 40 -6.38 -12.03 2.83
C VAL A 40 -5.59 -13.33 2.66
N GLU A 41 -4.62 -13.63 3.51
CA GLU A 41 -3.95 -14.95 3.47
C GLU A 41 -4.91 -16.07 3.92
N GLN A 42 -5.67 -15.86 5.00
CA GLN A 42 -6.71 -16.80 5.45
C GLN A 42 -7.78 -17.07 4.36
N LEU A 43 -8.21 -16.03 3.64
CA LEU A 43 -9.13 -16.18 2.53
C LEU A 43 -8.53 -17.02 1.40
N ARG A 44 -7.26 -16.81 1.02
CA ARG A 44 -6.58 -17.60 -0.02
C ARG A 44 -6.46 -19.08 0.34
N ASP A 45 -6.22 -19.40 1.61
CA ASP A 45 -6.18 -20.79 2.07
C ASP A 45 -7.58 -21.44 1.93
N VAL A 46 -8.66 -20.74 2.32
CA VAL A 46 -10.05 -21.20 2.12
C VAL A 46 -10.43 -21.31 0.64
N GLU A 47 -10.11 -20.32 -0.20
CA GLU A 47 -10.35 -20.36 -1.65
C GLU A 47 -9.60 -21.53 -2.32
N ARG A 48 -8.41 -21.87 -1.81
CA ARG A 48 -7.64 -23.03 -2.27
C ARG A 48 -8.28 -24.34 -1.81
N GLU A 49 -8.72 -24.46 -0.57
CA GLU A 49 -9.43 -25.64 -0.06
C GLU A 49 -10.75 -25.86 -0.82
N LEU A 50 -11.51 -24.79 -1.09
CA LEU A 50 -12.68 -24.81 -1.98
C LEU A 50 -12.30 -25.31 -3.38
N GLY A 51 -11.22 -24.80 -4.00
CA GLY A 51 -10.74 -25.29 -5.30
C GLY A 51 -10.27 -26.75 -5.29
N ASP A 52 -9.66 -27.21 -4.20
CA ASP A 52 -9.29 -28.61 -3.98
C ASP A 52 -10.56 -29.49 -3.94
N VAL A 53 -11.53 -29.20 -3.04
CA VAL A 53 -12.81 -29.92 -2.89
C VAL A 53 -13.68 -29.87 -4.15
N LEU A 54 -13.79 -28.72 -4.82
CA LEU A 54 -14.56 -28.57 -6.06
C LEU A 54 -14.00 -29.41 -7.22
N THR A 55 -12.73 -29.81 -7.16
CA THR A 55 -12.20 -30.76 -8.14
C THR A 55 -12.62 -32.19 -7.84
N GLU A 56 -12.69 -32.57 -6.56
CA GLU A 56 -13.10 -33.91 -6.13
C GLU A 56 -14.62 -34.12 -6.27
N ALA A 57 -15.41 -33.05 -6.09
CA ALA A 57 -16.85 -33.06 -6.33
C ALA A 57 -17.23 -33.20 -7.82
N GLN A 58 -16.36 -32.79 -8.76
CA GLN A 58 -16.67 -32.74 -10.19
C GLN A 58 -16.93 -34.12 -10.83
N ASP A 59 -16.39 -35.20 -10.25
CA ASP A 59 -16.64 -36.57 -10.68
C ASP A 59 -18.01 -37.11 -10.21
N VAL A 60 -18.72 -36.36 -9.35
CA VAL A 60 -20.00 -36.73 -8.72
C VAL A 60 -21.13 -35.76 -9.08
N ILE A 61 -20.85 -34.45 -9.18
CA ILE A 61 -21.83 -33.39 -9.40
C ILE A 61 -21.28 -32.26 -10.29
N GLY A 62 -22.10 -31.80 -11.25
CA GLY A 62 -21.72 -30.70 -12.15
C GLY A 62 -21.68 -29.34 -11.46
N VAL A 63 -20.81 -28.44 -11.91
CA VAL A 63 -20.65 -27.09 -11.31
C VAL A 63 -21.94 -26.28 -11.34
N GLU A 64 -22.71 -26.37 -12.44
CA GLU A 64 -24.04 -25.74 -12.56
C GLU A 64 -25.11 -26.33 -11.64
N GLU A 65 -24.92 -27.56 -11.14
CA GLU A 65 -25.85 -28.24 -10.25
C GLU A 65 -25.50 -27.94 -8.79
N LEU A 66 -24.20 -27.99 -8.46
CA LEU A 66 -23.68 -27.59 -7.17
C LEU A 66 -24.00 -26.11 -6.84
N ALA A 67 -23.92 -25.22 -7.83
CA ALA A 67 -24.37 -23.83 -7.71
C ALA A 67 -25.83 -23.72 -7.22
N LYS A 68 -26.73 -24.56 -7.73
CA LYS A 68 -28.17 -24.57 -7.38
C LYS A 68 -28.46 -25.19 -6.01
N PHE A 69 -27.56 -26.02 -5.47
CA PHE A 69 -27.69 -26.59 -4.12
C PHE A 69 -26.98 -25.78 -3.03
N THR A 70 -26.11 -24.84 -3.40
CA THR A 70 -25.31 -24.03 -2.46
C THR A 70 -25.64 -22.54 -2.49
N ASP A 71 -26.56 -22.12 -3.37
CA ASP A 71 -26.90 -20.72 -3.65
C ASP A 71 -25.68 -19.85 -4.01
N LEU A 72 -24.69 -20.45 -4.69
CA LEU A 72 -23.44 -19.79 -5.14
C LEU A 72 -23.44 -19.55 -6.65
N ASN A 73 -22.75 -18.49 -7.09
CA ASN A 73 -22.62 -18.20 -8.53
C ASN A 73 -21.68 -19.20 -9.20
N VAL A 74 -22.03 -19.63 -10.42
CA VAL A 74 -21.15 -20.47 -11.26
C VAL A 74 -19.81 -19.76 -11.55
N GLU A 75 -19.81 -18.43 -11.63
CA GLU A 75 -18.60 -17.61 -11.82
C GLU A 75 -17.61 -17.75 -10.65
N ASP A 76 -18.10 -17.76 -9.39
CA ASP A 76 -17.24 -17.93 -8.21
C ASP A 76 -16.65 -19.34 -8.15
N LEU A 77 -17.49 -20.37 -8.37
CA LEU A 77 -17.07 -21.78 -8.38
C LEU A 77 -16.04 -22.06 -9.48
N THR A 78 -16.25 -21.53 -10.69
CA THR A 78 -15.29 -21.66 -11.80
C THR A 78 -14.03 -20.82 -11.58
N GLY A 79 -14.13 -19.68 -10.89
CA GLY A 79 -13.00 -18.87 -10.43
C GLY A 79 -12.07 -19.63 -9.50
N TRP A 80 -12.58 -20.25 -8.44
CA TRP A 80 -11.77 -21.06 -7.49
C TRP A 80 -11.13 -22.27 -8.17
N LEU A 81 -11.83 -22.94 -9.10
CA LEU A 81 -11.29 -24.02 -9.93
C LEU A 81 -10.17 -23.55 -10.88
N ALA A 82 -10.30 -22.37 -11.48
CA ALA A 82 -9.28 -21.78 -12.34
C ALA A 82 -8.04 -21.35 -11.53
N ALA A 83 -8.24 -20.76 -10.35
CA ALA A 83 -7.16 -20.38 -9.43
C ALA A 83 -6.28 -21.59 -9.08
N ARG A 84 -6.88 -22.74 -8.73
CA ARG A 84 -6.16 -24.00 -8.46
C ARG A 84 -5.28 -24.46 -9.64
N LYS A 85 -5.77 -24.36 -10.88
CA LYS A 85 -4.99 -24.76 -12.08
C LYS A 85 -3.72 -23.92 -12.26
N SER A 86 -3.74 -22.64 -11.90
CA SER A 86 -2.56 -21.77 -12.03
C SER A 86 -1.38 -22.20 -11.12
N THR A 87 -1.65 -22.59 -9.88
CA THR A 87 -0.63 -22.91 -8.87
C THR A 87 0.08 -24.25 -9.14
N ARG A 88 -0.64 -25.22 -9.72
CA ARG A 88 -0.14 -26.58 -9.98
C ARG A 88 1.02 -26.65 -10.98
N SER A 89 1.21 -25.60 -11.79
CA SER A 89 2.20 -25.54 -12.88
C SER A 89 3.67 -25.50 -12.43
N LYS A 90 3.98 -25.01 -11.22
CA LYS A 90 5.34 -24.55 -10.87
C LYS A 90 6.19 -25.47 -10.00
N ARG A 91 5.81 -26.75 -9.77
CA ARG A 91 6.65 -27.72 -9.03
C ARG A 91 7.79 -28.32 -9.88
N GLY A 92 8.49 -27.47 -10.62
CA GLY A 92 9.72 -27.81 -11.36
C GLY A 92 10.90 -28.00 -10.42
N LYS A 93 11.68 -29.06 -10.65
CA LYS A 93 12.77 -29.51 -9.75
C LYS A 93 14.01 -28.61 -9.86
N ALA A 94 14.14 -27.64 -8.96
CA ALA A 94 15.36 -26.85 -8.78
C ALA A 94 16.47 -27.72 -8.14
N THR A 95 17.29 -28.37 -8.96
CA THR A 95 18.46 -29.13 -8.51
C THR A 95 19.52 -28.19 -7.92
N ARG A 96 20.13 -28.56 -6.79
CA ARG A 96 21.24 -27.82 -6.19
C ARG A 96 22.42 -27.70 -7.16
N ALA A 97 22.92 -26.49 -7.37
CA ALA A 97 24.26 -26.24 -7.89
C ALA A 97 25.11 -25.57 -6.79
N SER A 98 26.32 -26.06 -6.58
CA SER A 98 27.22 -25.62 -5.51
C SER A 98 28.50 -24.99 -6.05
N GLY A 99 28.76 -23.74 -5.69
CA GLY A 99 29.98 -22.99 -6.04
C GLY A 99 29.72 -21.47 -6.00
N GLY A 100 30.63 -20.60 -5.57
CA GLY A 100 31.99 -20.83 -5.04
C GLY A 100 32.39 -19.75 -4.03
N ARG A 101 33.65 -19.77 -3.55
CA ARG A 101 34.16 -18.81 -2.54
C ARG A 101 34.78 -17.55 -3.18
N GLY A 102 34.69 -16.42 -2.48
CA GLY A 102 35.51 -15.22 -2.68
C GLY A 102 34.70 -13.94 -2.95
N GLY A 103 35.02 -12.78 -2.37
CA GLY A 103 36.06 -12.48 -1.39
C GLY A 103 36.19 -10.97 -1.07
N ALA A 104 37.23 -10.61 -0.31
CA ALA A 104 37.81 -9.25 -0.19
C ALA A 104 36.92 -8.08 0.31
N ARG A 105 36.63 -8.10 1.62
CA ARG A 105 36.59 -6.95 2.55
C ARG A 105 37.38 -5.69 2.10
N ARG A 106 36.71 -4.53 2.03
CA ARG A 106 37.21 -3.14 2.21
C ARG A 106 36.00 -2.31 2.69
N THR A 107 35.89 -1.67 3.86
CA THR A 107 36.75 -0.75 4.65
C THR A 107 36.99 0.62 4.00
N SER A 108 36.15 1.58 4.42
CA SER A 108 36.39 3.01 4.71
C SER A 108 37.33 3.85 3.83
N GLU A 109 36.87 5.05 3.44
CA GLU A 109 37.25 6.30 4.13
C GLU A 109 36.30 7.49 3.77
N PRO A 110 36.23 8.56 4.57
CA PRO A 110 35.33 9.71 4.36
C PRO A 110 36.03 10.96 3.79
N GLY A 111 35.35 11.71 2.93
CA GLY A 111 35.78 13.05 2.49
C GLY A 111 35.03 14.18 3.20
N THR A 112 35.76 15.00 3.96
CA THR A 112 35.27 16.23 4.62
C THR A 112 35.54 17.50 3.77
N PRO A 113 35.03 18.70 4.13
CA PRO A 113 34.53 19.66 3.14
C PRO A 113 35.50 20.79 2.77
N ALA A 114 35.11 21.56 1.76
CA ALA A 114 35.63 22.90 1.48
C ALA A 114 34.47 23.92 1.39
N ALA A 115 34.62 25.02 2.12
CA ALA A 115 33.97 26.31 1.85
C ALA A 115 34.82 27.05 0.75
N GLU A 116 34.59 28.26 0.24
CA GLU A 116 33.67 29.40 0.45
C GLU A 116 33.85 30.32 -0.82
N ASN A 117 33.18 31.42 -1.16
CA ASN A 117 32.06 32.24 -0.64
C ASN A 117 31.50 33.08 -1.83
N THR A 118 30.48 33.93 -1.58
CA THR A 118 30.09 35.13 -2.35
C THR A 118 29.29 34.94 -3.65
N GLY A 119 28.23 35.76 -3.85
CA GLY A 119 27.50 35.87 -5.12
C GLY A 119 26.03 36.29 -5.02
N ASP A 120 25.75 37.50 -4.53
CA ASP A 120 24.39 38.07 -4.40
C ASP A 120 23.99 38.91 -5.65
N PRO A 121 22.88 39.69 -5.65
CA PRO A 121 21.54 39.29 -6.07
C PRO A 121 21.12 39.82 -7.46
N SER A 122 19.93 39.36 -7.93
CA SER A 122 18.94 40.03 -8.82
C SER A 122 18.51 39.18 -10.02
N GLY A 123 17.19 39.05 -10.21
CA GLY A 123 16.60 38.19 -11.26
C GLY A 123 15.08 38.33 -11.42
N GLN A 124 14.57 39.56 -11.58
CA GLN A 124 13.23 39.80 -12.13
C GLN A 124 13.26 39.54 -13.66
N ALA A 125 12.22 39.06 -14.35
CA ALA A 125 10.93 38.47 -13.94
C ALA A 125 10.43 37.58 -15.11
N PRO A 126 9.20 37.73 -15.65
CA PRO A 126 7.92 37.28 -15.10
C PRO A 126 7.32 36.08 -15.88
N VAL A 127 6.35 35.37 -15.29
CA VAL A 127 5.34 34.61 -16.05
C VAL A 127 3.94 34.82 -15.48
N THR A 128 3.12 35.56 -16.22
CA THR A 128 1.67 35.63 -16.00
C THR A 128 1.00 34.63 -16.93
N ALA A 129 0.32 33.63 -16.39
CA ALA A 129 -0.53 32.71 -17.14
C ALA A 129 -1.83 32.46 -16.37
N VAL A 130 -2.97 32.54 -17.05
CA VAL A 130 -4.31 32.61 -16.45
C VAL A 130 -5.11 31.35 -16.76
N GLN A 131 -5.70 30.75 -15.73
CA GLN A 131 -7.03 30.11 -15.74
C GLN A 131 -7.64 30.39 -14.33
N GLU A 132 -8.75 31.11 -14.15
CA GLU A 132 -10.12 30.95 -14.67
C GLU A 132 -10.92 29.77 -14.07
N GLY A 133 -11.21 29.89 -12.76
CA GLY A 133 -12.55 29.62 -12.19
C GLY A 133 -13.08 28.17 -12.17
N PRO A 134 -14.37 27.98 -11.82
CA PRO A 134 -15.35 28.98 -11.37
C PRO A 134 -15.70 28.88 -9.86
N GLU A 135 -16.56 29.78 -9.41
CA GLU A 135 -17.03 29.91 -8.02
C GLU A 135 -17.91 28.74 -7.54
N ARG A 136 -17.93 28.48 -6.23
CA ARG A 136 -19.03 27.74 -5.57
C ARG A 136 -19.99 28.72 -4.89
N LEU A 137 -21.01 29.12 -5.64
CA LEU A 137 -22.05 30.04 -5.19
C LEU A 137 -22.92 29.39 -4.08
N VAL A 138 -23.02 30.06 -2.93
CA VAL A 138 -23.78 29.57 -1.76
C VAL A 138 -25.27 29.89 -1.89
N ALA A 139 -26.05 28.93 -2.39
CA ALA A 139 -27.51 29.02 -2.39
C ALA A 139 -28.07 28.82 -0.97
N ARG A 140 -28.53 29.91 -0.35
CA ARG A 140 -29.53 29.84 0.73
C ARG A 140 -30.90 29.55 0.12
N VAL A 141 -31.59 28.55 0.65
CA VAL A 141 -33.05 28.43 0.53
C VAL A 141 -33.66 28.94 1.83
N SER A 142 -34.77 29.66 1.71
CA SER A 142 -35.65 30.09 2.80
C SER A 142 -36.98 29.34 2.69
#